data_AF-A0A6N7Z594-F1
#
_entry.id   AF-A0A6N7Z594-F1
#
_cell.length_a   1.000
_cell.length_b   1.000
_cell.length_c   1.000
_cell.angle_alpha   90.00
_cell.angle_beta   90.00
_cell.angle_gamma   90.00
#
_symmetry.space_group_name_H-M   'P 1'
#
loop_
_entity.id
_entity.type
_entity.pdbx_description
1 polymer ?
#
loop_
_entity_poly.entity_id
_entity_poly.type
_entity_poly.pdbx_seq_one_letter_code
_entity_poly.pdbx_strand_id
1 'polypeptide(L)'
;MVCRSNWLIITRDWHINDHRAEIAAVRDHGARTVTLASKHAGNKFEQLEVVMCRWRDIEASTERPGPFIDEATRTTLKELPLGVGRT
;
A
#
# COMPACT_ATOMS: atom_id res chain seq x y z
N MET A 1 -21.85 -15.80 -7.17
CA MET A 1 -20.91 -15.56 -8.28
C MET A 1 -20.00 -14.41 -7.84
N VAL A 2 -18.76 -14.71 -7.42
CA VAL A 2 -17.82 -13.72 -6.85
C VAL A 2 -16.61 -13.63 -7.78
N CYS A 3 -16.48 -12.49 -8.44
CA CYS A 3 -15.25 -12.04 -9.08
C CYS A 3 -14.95 -10.64 -8.56
N ARG A 4 -14.65 -10.53 -7.25
CA ARG A 4 -13.93 -9.37 -6.71
C ARG A 4 -12.50 -9.83 -6.54
N SER A 5 -11.74 -9.71 -7.62
CA SER A 5 -10.37 -10.20 -7.62
C SER A 5 -9.60 -9.52 -6.48
N ASN A 6 -9.07 -10.36 -5.58
CA ASN A 6 -8.40 -9.99 -4.33
C ASN A 6 -7.01 -9.41 -4.61
N TRP A 7 -6.91 -8.40 -5.48
CA TRP A 7 -5.64 -7.77 -5.84
C TRP A 7 -5.14 -6.90 -4.68
N LEU A 8 -3.82 -6.93 -4.48
CA LEU A 8 -3.05 -6.05 -3.61
C LEU A 8 -2.01 -5.36 -4.49
N ILE A 9 -2.02 -4.03 -4.51
CA ILE A 9 -1.09 -3.24 -5.32
C ILE A 9 0.13 -2.93 -4.47
N ILE A 10 1.33 -3.24 -4.97
CA ILE A 10 2.59 -2.83 -4.34
C ILE A 10 3.24 -1.76 -5.23
N THR A 11 3.45 -0.56 -4.69
CA THR A 11 4.01 0.57 -5.43
C THR A 11 5.17 1.23 -4.68
N ARG A 12 6.04 1.94 -5.40
CA ARG A 12 7.17 2.70 -4.85
C ARG A 12 6.81 4.18 -4.62
N ASP A 13 5.55 4.56 -4.80
CA ASP A 13 5.17 5.97 -4.72
C ASP A 13 5.22 6.50 -3.28
N TRP A 14 6.40 6.97 -2.88
CA TRP A 14 6.65 7.70 -1.64
C TRP A 14 5.94 9.07 -1.60
N HIS A 15 5.43 9.53 -2.75
CA HIS A 15 4.61 10.73 -2.92
C HIS A 15 3.11 10.42 -2.96
N ILE A 16 2.67 9.20 -2.65
CA ILE A 16 1.23 8.88 -2.62
C ILE A 16 0.42 9.79 -1.68
N ASN A 17 1.08 10.34 -0.65
CA ASN A 17 0.48 11.32 0.26
C ASN A 17 0.27 12.71 -0.40
N ASP A 18 1.09 13.06 -1.39
CA ASP A 18 0.98 14.30 -2.18
C ASP A 18 0.02 14.12 -3.37
N HIS A 19 -0.08 12.89 -3.89
CA HIS A 19 -1.01 12.52 -4.96
C HIS A 19 -2.39 12.14 -4.42
N ARG A 20 -3.16 13.14 -3.94
CA ARG A 20 -4.55 12.95 -3.47
C ARG A 20 -5.46 12.21 -4.48
N ALA A 21 -5.14 12.26 -5.76
CA ALA A 21 -5.84 11.53 -6.82
C ALA A 21 -5.70 10.00 -6.68
N GLU A 22 -4.55 9.50 -6.23
CA GLU A 22 -4.34 8.07 -5.98
C GLU A 22 -5.08 7.61 -4.72
N ILE A 23 -5.06 8.41 -3.65
CA ILE A 23 -5.86 8.13 -2.44
C ILE A 23 -7.36 8.10 -2.78
N ALA A 24 -7.83 9.04 -3.60
CA ALA A 24 -9.20 9.06 -4.09
C ALA A 24 -9.53 7.83 -4.94
N ALA A 25 -8.63 7.41 -5.85
CA ALA A 25 -8.83 6.21 -6.66
C ALA A 25 -8.84 4.93 -5.81
N VAL A 26 -7.98 4.81 -4.81
CA VAL A 26 -7.97 3.66 -3.88
C VAL A 26 -9.29 3.60 -3.11
N ARG A 27 -9.79 4.73 -2.64
CA ARG A 27 -11.08 4.82 -1.97
C ARG A 27 -12.24 4.47 -2.91
N ASP A 28 -12.31 5.12 -4.07
CA ASP A 28 -13.45 5.06 -4.98
C ASP A 28 -13.56 3.69 -5.68
N HIS A 29 -12.43 2.96 -5.83
CA HIS A 29 -12.40 1.61 -6.38
C HIS A 29 -12.26 0.50 -5.33
N GLY A 30 -12.21 0.83 -4.03
CA GLY A 30 -12.04 -0.15 -2.96
C GLY A 30 -10.71 -0.91 -3.03
N ALA A 31 -9.67 -0.29 -3.58
CA ALA A 31 -8.38 -0.93 -3.78
C ALA A 31 -7.61 -1.10 -2.46
N ARG A 32 -6.60 -1.96 -2.48
CA ARG A 32 -5.69 -2.20 -1.36
C ARG A 32 -4.27 -1.99 -1.85
N THR A 33 -3.53 -1.15 -1.14
CA THR A 33 -2.22 -0.69 -1.60
C THR A 33 -1.19 -0.79 -0.49
N VAL A 34 0.00 -1.29 -0.82
CA VAL A 34 1.21 -1.20 -0.01
C VAL A 34 2.22 -0.33 -0.75
N THR A 35 2.65 0.75 -0.13
CA THR A 35 3.63 1.69 -0.66
C THR A 35 4.98 1.41 0.00
N LEU A 36 6.03 1.22 -0.81
CA LEU A 36 7.37 0.99 -0.33
C LEU A 36 8.03 2.33 -0.03
N ALA A 37 7.87 2.82 1.19
CA ALA A 37 8.55 4.01 1.64
C ALA A 37 9.92 3.64 2.20
N SER A 38 10.96 4.09 1.52
CA SER A 38 12.24 4.24 2.17
C SER A 38 12.95 5.41 1.54
N LYS A 39 13.36 6.37 2.38
CA LYS A 39 14.34 7.40 2.01
C LYS A 39 15.67 6.78 1.49
N HIS A 40 15.83 5.47 1.68
CA HIS A 40 16.93 4.62 1.21
C HIS A 40 16.44 3.46 0.33
N ALA A 41 15.29 3.57 -0.36
CA ALA A 41 14.90 2.68 -1.47
C ALA A 41 15.16 3.38 -2.81
N GLY A 42 16.39 3.87 -2.96
CA GLY A 42 16.84 4.54 -4.18
C GLY A 42 16.97 3.55 -5.34
N ASN A 43 17.35 2.31 -5.06
CA ASN A 43 17.56 1.27 -6.06
C ASN A 43 16.59 0.08 -5.94
N LYS A 44 16.58 -0.79 -6.96
CA LYS A 44 15.65 -1.93 -7.06
C LYS A 44 15.86 -2.98 -5.97
N PHE A 45 17.10 -3.19 -5.52
CA PHE A 45 17.41 -4.19 -4.51
C PHE A 45 16.96 -3.76 -3.12
N GLU A 46 17.07 -2.48 -2.79
CA GLU A 46 16.51 -1.93 -1.55
C GLU A 46 14.98 -2.02 -1.51
N GLN A 47 14.31 -1.85 -2.66
CA GLN A 47 12.87 -2.07 -2.77
C GLN A 47 12.51 -3.54 -2.57
N LEU A 48 13.25 -4.45 -3.22
CA LEU A 48 13.08 -5.88 -3.04
C LEU A 48 13.33 -6.28 -1.58
N GLU A 49 14.32 -5.70 -0.92
CA GLU A 49 14.62 -5.94 0.49
C GLU A 49 13.43 -5.58 1.39
N VAL A 50 12.75 -4.46 1.15
CA VAL A 50 11.51 -4.12 1.88
C VAL A 50 10.46 -5.21 1.70
N VAL A 51 10.21 -5.66 0.46
CA VAL A 51 9.23 -6.71 0.16
C VAL A 51 9.61 -8.01 0.87
N MET A 52 10.88 -8.41 0.84
CA MET A 52 11.36 -9.64 1.47
C MET A 52 11.26 -9.56 3.00
N CYS A 53 11.66 -8.44 3.61
CA CYS A 53 11.55 -8.23 5.06
C CYS A 53 10.10 -8.18 5.54
N ARG A 54 9.18 -7.69 4.70
CA ARG A 54 7.75 -7.51 5.03
C ARG A 54 6.86 -8.57 4.40
N TRP A 55 7.44 -9.66 3.87
CA TRP A 55 6.70 -10.65 3.08
C TRP A 55 5.45 -11.17 3.78
N ARG A 56 5.57 -11.54 5.06
CA ARG A 56 4.45 -12.06 5.86
C ARG A 56 3.38 -11.00 6.15
N ASP A 57 3.79 -9.76 6.36
CA ASP A 57 2.85 -8.65 6.58
C ASP A 57 2.06 -8.35 5.29
N ILE A 58 2.72 -8.40 4.13
CA ILE A 58 2.10 -8.23 2.81
C ILE A 58 1.12 -9.39 2.53
N GLU A 59 1.52 -10.63 2.83
CA GLU A 59 0.67 -11.81 2.70
C GLU A 59 -0.60 -11.67 3.56
N ALA A 60 -0.46 -11.30 4.84
CA ALA A 60 -1.58 -11.04 5.74
C ALA A 60 -2.49 -9.90 5.25
N SER A 61 -1.91 -8.88 4.59
CA SER A 61 -2.67 -7.77 4.01
C SER A 61 -3.60 -8.21 2.87
N THR A 62 -3.34 -9.36 2.24
CA THR A 62 -4.26 -9.92 1.23
C THR A 62 -5.55 -10.47 1.83
N GLU A 63 -5.54 -10.82 3.11
CA GLU A 63 -6.71 -11.32 3.85
C GLU A 63 -7.52 -10.17 4.46
N ARG A 64 -6.92 -8.99 4.56
CA ARG A 64 -7.53 -7.79 5.11
C ARG A 64 -8.56 -7.18 4.13
N PRO A 65 -9.79 -6.86 4.60
CA PRO A 65 -10.75 -6.09 3.81
C PRO A 65 -10.22 -4.68 3.52
N GLY A 66 -10.34 -4.24 2.26
CA GLY A 66 -10.03 -2.86 1.85
C GLY A 66 -11.19 -1.88 2.09
N PRO A 67 -11.02 -0.60 1.74
CA PRO A 67 -9.80 0.00 1.18
C PRO A 67 -8.77 0.33 2.26
N PHE A 68 -7.48 0.18 1.94
CA PHE A 68 -6.38 0.65 2.79
C PHE A 68 -5.17 1.03 1.96
N ILE A 69 -4.34 1.91 2.53
CA ILE A 69 -3.00 2.20 2.04
C ILE A 69 -2.05 1.98 3.21
N ASP A 70 -1.15 1.01 3.10
CA ASP A 70 -0.08 0.83 4.06
C ASP A 70 1.24 1.36 3.50
N GLU A 71 2.05 1.92 4.37
CA GLU A 71 3.42 2.36 4.12
C GLU A 71 4.39 1.33 4.72
N ALA A 72 5.13 0.64 3.87
CA ALA A 72 6.10 -0.37 4.22
C ALA A 72 7.52 0.18 4.14
N THR A 73 8.25 0.05 5.24
CA THR A 73 9.71 0.16 5.30
C THR A 73 10.29 -1.22 5.60
N ARG A 74 11.63 -1.34 5.66
CA ARG A 74 12.28 -2.59 6.09
C ARG A 74 11.83 -3.05 7.48
N THR A 75 11.52 -2.11 8.38
CA THR A 75 11.28 -2.39 9.80
C THR A 75 9.83 -2.18 10.22
N THR A 76 9.03 -1.47 9.43
CA THR A 76 7.67 -1.05 9.82
C THR A 76 6.69 -1.23 8.67
N LEU A 77 5.46 -1.60 9.00
CA LEU A 77 4.29 -1.44 8.14
C LEU A 77 3.31 -0.53 8.88
N LYS A 78 2.91 0.57 8.26
CA LYS A 78 2.07 1.58 8.90
C LYS A 78 0.93 1.98 7.99
N GLU A 79 -0.30 1.93 8.48
CA GLU A 79 -1.43 2.45 7.74
C GLU A 79 -1.35 3.98 7.58
N LEU A 80 -1.55 4.43 6.33
CA LEU A 80 -1.73 5.83 6.01
C LEU A 80 -3.21 6.22 6.10
N PRO A 81 -3.53 7.39 6.69
CA PRO A 81 -4.91 7.83 6.80
C PRO A 81 -5.50 8.10 5.41
N LEU A 82 -6.53 7.33 5.05
CA LEU A 82 -7.44 7.67 3.97
C LEU A 82 -8.27 8.86 4.46
N GLY A 83 -7.93 10.09 4.04
CA GLY A 83 -8.60 11.31 4.52
C GLY A 83 -10.14 11.20 4.54
N VAL A 84 -10.77 11.72 5.60
CA VAL A 84 -12.22 11.64 5.81
C VAL A 84 -12.96 12.35 4.67
N GLY A 85 -13.56 11.58 3.77
CA GLY A 85 -14.55 12.09 2.82
C GLY A 85 -15.85 12.38 3.55
N ARG A 86 -16.28 13.64 3.55
CA ARG A 86 -17.63 14.03 3.98
C ARG A 86 -18.65 13.33 3.06
N THR A 87 -19.73 12.90 3.70
CA THR A 87 -20.95 12.28 3.16
C THR A 87 -21.52 13.02 1.97
#